data_AF-A0A0M3IF70-F1
#
_entry.id   AF-A0A0M3IF70-F1
#
_cell.length_a   1.000
_cell.length_b   1.000
_cell.length_c   1.000
_cell.angle_alpha   90.00
_cell.angle_beta   90.00
_cell.angle_gamma   90.00
#
_symmetry.space_group_name_H-M   'P 1'
#
loop_
_entity.id
_entity.type
_entity.pdbx_description
1 polymer ?
#
loop_
_entity_poly.entity_id
_entity_poly.type
_entity_poly.pdbx_seq_one_letter_code
_entity_poly.pdbx_strand_id
1 'polypeptide(L)'
;MASKGVDFFLLVVVFFAEPHSGRGRGRGGAGRAIRSDEPSSGTLSQAVGGRDMGSIVEETRRMGISREGSRPGSSQASASAHSERPIAESMASLSLTQVLPRRPGFGTLGPRIPLKTNFTEMRIPNNLCLHQYSVRIERRNELVIDRDKCREAFWRMVSQNRALFGDNHFGLVYDDAGLLVTRKPLSLNGQQSVEVLLWQPERPNFKPSFPDYKIVIREVGELRLSFDETNERSRISMQFLDALVTQRVRCPSEAISNDFYSFKESIYLIPRPNASWTNWSIELGSGMETWTGLYSAVKVCQRGLMLNSDISTKAFYKVDMPLIDFYLSIVNEFRGGTGGRMNRRNLAMNASQREQLHKALQGLVLKFAYTDTHMKFTSVGQPATVQRFIMQRTNEEPREMTVEDYFYNYKGMRCM
;
A
#
# COMPACT_ATOMS: atom_id res chain seq x y z
N MET A 1 35.46 -22.34 20.42
CA MET A 1 36.50 -21.28 20.38
C MET A 1 36.24 -20.37 19.19
N ALA A 2 36.51 -19.09 19.38
CA ALA A 2 35.96 -17.92 18.70
C ALA A 2 36.28 -17.75 17.20
N SER A 3 35.38 -17.09 16.47
CA SER A 3 35.60 -15.81 15.74
C SER A 3 34.21 -15.26 15.35
N LYS A 4 33.86 -13.96 15.28
CA LYS A 4 34.44 -12.66 14.87
C LYS A 4 34.27 -12.29 13.37
N GLY A 5 33.48 -11.23 13.13
CA GLY A 5 33.47 -10.41 11.89
C GLY A 5 32.42 -10.87 10.86
N VAL A 6 31.30 -10.18 10.55
CA VAL A 6 31.01 -8.79 10.11
C VAL A 6 31.25 -8.58 8.60
N ASP A 7 30.18 -8.56 7.79
CA ASP A 7 29.65 -7.39 7.06
C ASP A 7 28.55 -7.80 6.06
N PHE A 8 27.40 -7.11 6.11
CA PHE A 8 26.23 -7.37 5.27
C PHE A 8 26.09 -6.27 4.22
N PHE A 9 26.30 -6.62 2.95
CA PHE A 9 25.73 -5.89 1.81
C PHE A 9 24.89 -6.87 1.00
N LEU A 10 23.58 -6.89 1.26
CA LEU A 10 22.64 -7.65 0.43
C LEU A 10 22.10 -6.74 -0.68
N LEU A 11 22.90 -6.59 -1.74
CA LEU A 11 22.43 -6.12 -3.04
C LEU A 11 21.74 -7.32 -3.70
N VAL A 12 20.41 -7.34 -3.81
CA VAL A 12 19.73 -8.42 -4.52
C VAL A 12 19.16 -7.90 -5.83
N VAL A 13 19.92 -8.25 -6.85
CA VAL A 13 19.62 -8.25 -8.27
C VAL A 13 18.62 -9.37 -8.59
N VAL A 14 17.73 -9.13 -9.54
CA VAL A 14 16.86 -10.17 -10.12
C VAL A 14 17.59 -10.86 -11.29
N PHE A 15 17.63 -12.19 -11.28
CA PHE A 15 18.47 -13.01 -12.16
C PHE A 15 17.64 -13.83 -13.15
N PHE A 16 18.06 -13.89 -14.43
CA PHE A 16 17.46 -14.76 -15.45
C PHE A 16 18.54 -15.31 -16.39
N ALA A 17 18.44 -16.59 -16.78
CA ALA A 17 19.38 -17.28 -17.67
C ALA A 17 19.05 -17.12 -19.17
N GLU A 18 20.08 -17.18 -20.03
CA GLU A 18 19.99 -17.25 -21.50
C GLU A 18 20.16 -18.70 -22.00
N PRO A 19 19.39 -19.13 -23.01
CA PRO A 19 19.82 -20.20 -23.89
C PRO A 19 20.18 -19.70 -25.30
N HIS A 20 21.29 -20.24 -25.79
CA HIS A 20 21.89 -20.01 -27.10
C HIS A 20 20.97 -20.34 -28.28
N SER A 21 21.21 -19.60 -29.37
CA SER A 21 20.53 -19.67 -30.66
C SER A 21 20.70 -21.00 -31.40
N GLY A 22 19.58 -21.56 -31.88
CA GLY A 22 19.53 -22.59 -32.91
C GLY A 22 18.60 -22.18 -34.05
N ARG A 23 19.14 -22.02 -35.26
CA ARG A 23 18.41 -21.74 -36.50
C ARG A 23 17.56 -22.95 -36.92
N GLY A 24 16.32 -22.72 -37.34
CA GLY A 24 15.48 -23.71 -38.02
C GLY A 24 14.40 -23.05 -38.87
N ARG A 25 14.50 -23.20 -40.19
CA ARG A 25 13.54 -22.78 -41.21
C ARG A 25 12.30 -23.69 -41.22
N GLY A 26 11.12 -23.14 -41.51
CA GLY A 26 9.93 -23.93 -41.86
C GLY A 26 8.78 -23.05 -42.34
N ARG A 27 8.37 -23.25 -43.61
CA ARG A 27 7.30 -22.57 -44.36
C ARG A 27 5.89 -23.07 -43.97
N GLY A 28 4.86 -22.24 -44.18
CA GLY A 28 3.63 -22.68 -44.87
C GLY A 28 2.26 -22.27 -44.28
N GLY A 29 1.41 -21.66 -45.13
CA GLY A 29 -0.07 -21.63 -45.07
C GLY A 29 -0.71 -20.44 -44.31
N ALA A 30 -1.29 -19.41 -44.96
CA ALA A 30 -2.62 -19.34 -45.61
C ALA A 30 -3.77 -19.83 -44.68
N GLY A 31 -4.86 -19.12 -44.36
CA GLY A 31 -5.49 -17.89 -44.84
C GLY A 31 -7.02 -18.08 -44.78
N ARG A 32 -7.77 -17.11 -44.18
CA ARG A 32 -9.23 -16.78 -44.29
C ARG A 32 -9.82 -16.42 -42.92
N ALA A 33 -10.22 -15.16 -42.65
CA ALA A 33 -11.46 -14.45 -43.08
C ALA A 33 -12.73 -15.07 -42.46
N ILE A 34 -13.17 -14.57 -41.30
CA ILE A 34 -14.23 -13.54 -41.09
C ILE A 34 -15.57 -13.91 -41.74
N ARG A 35 -16.60 -14.08 -40.90
CA ARG A 35 -17.97 -13.61 -41.13
C ARG A 35 -18.72 -13.44 -39.80
N SER A 36 -19.20 -12.23 -39.62
CA SER A 36 -20.20 -11.74 -38.66
C SER A 36 -21.59 -12.19 -39.08
N ASP A 37 -22.50 -12.39 -38.11
CA ASP A 37 -23.92 -12.08 -38.24
C ASP A 37 -24.55 -11.93 -36.83
N GLU A 38 -25.49 -11.00 -36.73
CA GLU A 38 -26.29 -10.54 -35.59
C GLU A 38 -27.79 -10.56 -36.04
N PRO A 39 -28.80 -10.20 -35.23
CA PRO A 39 -29.32 -10.85 -34.02
C PRO A 39 -30.81 -11.27 -34.19
N SER A 40 -31.38 -11.98 -33.20
CA SER A 40 -32.85 -12.09 -33.06
C SER A 40 -33.31 -12.00 -31.61
N SER A 41 -34.36 -11.19 -31.43
CA SER A 41 -35.03 -10.78 -30.19
C SER A 41 -35.80 -11.87 -29.43
N GLY A 42 -35.84 -11.76 -28.11
CA GLY A 42 -36.80 -12.43 -27.22
C GLY A 42 -36.83 -11.79 -25.83
N THR A 43 -38.00 -11.27 -25.45
CA THR A 43 -38.33 -10.43 -24.29
C THR A 43 -38.55 -11.25 -23.00
N LEU A 44 -38.07 -10.77 -21.82
CA LEU A 44 -38.85 -10.58 -20.55
C LEU A 44 -37.99 -10.35 -19.28
N SER A 45 -38.36 -9.27 -18.57
CA SER A 45 -38.35 -8.95 -17.11
C SER A 45 -37.10 -9.00 -16.21
N GLN A 46 -36.76 -7.80 -15.70
CA GLN A 46 -36.42 -7.40 -14.32
C GLN A 46 -35.25 -8.04 -13.55
N ALA A 47 -34.17 -7.26 -13.41
CA ALA A 47 -33.44 -7.06 -12.14
C ALA A 47 -32.73 -5.70 -12.19
N VAL A 48 -33.08 -4.78 -11.28
CA VAL A 48 -32.42 -3.46 -11.16
C VAL A 48 -31.20 -3.63 -10.27
N GLY A 49 -30.03 -3.75 -10.88
CA GLY A 49 -28.76 -3.85 -10.16
C GLY A 49 -27.68 -4.51 -11.00
N GLY A 50 -26.88 -3.67 -11.65
CA GLY A 50 -25.68 -4.11 -12.37
C GLY A 50 -25.88 -4.17 -13.88
N ARG A 51 -25.45 -3.09 -14.55
CA ARG A 51 -24.82 -3.05 -15.87
C ARG A 51 -24.75 -1.59 -16.30
N ASP A 52 -23.60 -0.96 -16.11
CA ASP A 52 -22.94 -0.24 -17.20
C ASP A 52 -21.48 0.10 -16.81
N MET A 53 -20.59 -0.90 -16.86
CA MET A 53 -19.13 -0.71 -16.82
C MET A 53 -18.51 -0.83 -18.23
N GLY A 54 -19.34 -1.00 -19.27
CA GLY A 54 -18.89 -1.07 -20.67
C GLY A 54 -18.57 0.31 -21.25
N SER A 55 -19.37 1.32 -20.88
CA SER A 55 -19.24 2.69 -21.39
C SER A 55 -17.88 3.36 -21.07
N ILE A 56 -17.32 3.12 -19.88
CA ILE A 56 -16.04 3.73 -19.45
C ILE A 56 -14.84 3.19 -20.27
N VAL A 57 -14.88 1.92 -20.68
CA VAL A 57 -13.80 1.29 -21.45
C VAL A 57 -13.76 1.81 -22.89
N GLU A 58 -14.92 2.21 -23.43
CA GLU A 58 -15.04 2.73 -24.79
C GLU A 58 -14.69 4.22 -24.88
N GLU A 59 -14.96 4.99 -23.82
CA GLU A 59 -14.58 6.40 -23.71
C GLU A 59 -13.06 6.58 -23.49
N THR A 60 -12.42 5.64 -22.78
CA THR A 60 -10.96 5.63 -22.60
C THR A 60 -10.21 5.24 -23.89
N ARG A 61 -10.85 4.49 -24.80
CA ARG A 61 -10.30 4.16 -26.13
C ARG A 61 -10.41 5.29 -27.15
N ARG A 62 -11.31 6.26 -26.94
CA ARG A 62 -11.51 7.42 -27.83
C ARG A 62 -10.55 8.59 -27.57
N MET A 63 -9.84 8.61 -26.46
CA MET A 63 -8.77 9.60 -26.23
C MET A 63 -7.48 9.20 -26.97
N GLY A 64 -7.50 9.38 -28.30
CA GLY A 64 -6.29 9.42 -29.11
C GLY A 64 -5.45 10.62 -28.71
N ILE A 65 -4.36 10.38 -27.96
CA ILE A 65 -3.33 11.38 -27.68
C ILE A 65 -2.63 11.71 -29.01
N SER A 66 -3.11 12.76 -29.68
CA SER A 66 -2.40 13.36 -30.81
C SER A 66 -1.12 14.00 -30.29
N ARG A 67 0.02 13.41 -30.69
CA ARG A 67 1.34 14.02 -30.57
C ARG A 67 1.50 15.03 -31.70
N GLU A 68 1.16 16.29 -31.45
CA GLU A 68 1.71 17.40 -32.22
C GLU A 68 2.80 18.11 -31.42
N GLY A 69 4.01 18.06 -31.98
CA GLY A 69 5.19 18.71 -31.44
C GLY A 69 5.11 20.21 -31.67
N SER A 70 5.23 20.97 -30.58
CA SER A 70 5.54 22.40 -30.62
C SER A 70 6.86 22.61 -29.90
N ARG A 71 7.92 22.90 -30.67
CA ARG A 71 9.21 23.39 -30.17
C ARG A 71 9.04 24.84 -29.70
N PRO A 72 9.51 25.22 -28.50
CA PRO A 72 9.77 26.62 -28.21
C PRO A 72 11.19 26.98 -28.66
N GLY A 73 11.29 28.08 -29.41
CA GLY A 73 12.53 28.64 -29.94
C GLY A 73 13.48 29.14 -28.87
N SER A 74 14.74 29.24 -29.28
CA SER A 74 15.85 29.84 -28.55
C SER A 74 15.61 31.32 -28.28
N SER A 75 15.66 31.73 -27.01
CA SER A 75 16.00 33.08 -26.63
C SER A 75 16.88 33.04 -25.38
N GLN A 76 18.12 33.49 -25.55
CA GLN A 76 19.06 33.77 -24.47
C GLN A 76 18.42 34.79 -23.51
N ALA A 77 18.32 34.45 -22.23
CA ALA A 77 18.18 35.43 -21.16
C ALA A 77 18.96 34.93 -19.94
N SER A 78 19.80 35.84 -19.46
CA SER A 78 20.79 35.76 -18.39
C SER A 78 20.32 35.07 -17.11
N ALA A 79 21.20 34.24 -16.57
CA ALA A 79 21.11 33.68 -15.22
C ALA A 79 21.21 34.80 -14.17
N SER A 80 20.10 35.06 -13.47
CA SER A 80 20.11 35.75 -12.18
C SER A 80 19.64 34.77 -11.11
N ALA A 81 20.53 34.51 -10.14
CA ALA A 81 20.29 33.65 -9.00
C ALA A 81 19.07 34.14 -8.20
N HIS A 82 17.98 33.38 -8.24
CA HIS A 82 16.91 33.50 -7.25
C HIS A 82 17.10 32.40 -6.20
N SER A 83 17.40 32.85 -4.99
CA SER A 83 17.45 32.05 -3.78
C SER A 83 16.16 31.26 -3.63
N GLU A 84 16.28 29.93 -3.57
CA GLU A 84 15.23 29.05 -3.11
C GLU A 84 14.90 29.41 -1.65
N ARG A 85 13.86 30.22 -1.45
CA ARG A 85 13.29 30.39 -0.11
C ARG A 85 12.64 29.06 0.29
N PRO A 86 12.86 28.58 1.53
CA PRO A 86 12.25 27.34 1.99
C PRO A 86 10.73 27.49 1.96
N ILE A 87 10.05 26.53 1.33
CA ILE A 87 8.58 26.42 1.23
C ILE A 87 7.89 26.55 2.61
N ALA A 88 8.63 26.25 3.68
CA ALA A 88 8.22 26.43 5.08
C ALA A 88 7.84 27.89 5.44
N GLU A 89 8.55 28.90 4.94
CA GLU A 89 8.22 30.32 5.19
C GLU A 89 6.97 30.77 4.42
N SER A 90 6.74 30.18 3.23
CA SER A 90 5.54 30.44 2.43
C SER A 90 4.28 29.92 3.13
N MET A 91 4.35 28.75 3.77
CA MET A 91 3.23 28.20 4.55
C MET A 91 2.93 28.98 5.84
N ALA A 92 3.92 29.66 6.42
CA ALA A 92 3.72 30.51 7.59
C ALA A 92 2.90 31.78 7.29
N SER A 93 2.79 32.16 6.02
CA SER A 93 2.04 33.35 5.57
C SER A 93 0.57 33.08 5.20
N LEU A 94 0.12 31.82 5.26
CA LEU A 94 -1.30 31.49 5.14
C LEU A 94 -2.00 31.90 6.44
N SER A 95 -2.46 33.15 6.51
CA SER A 95 -3.40 33.53 7.55
C SER A 95 -4.64 32.66 7.38
N LEU A 96 -4.83 31.73 8.32
CA LEU A 96 -6.03 30.92 8.40
C LEU A 96 -7.19 31.91 8.54
N THR A 97 -8.05 32.01 7.55
CA THR A 97 -9.28 32.82 7.61
C THR A 97 -10.00 32.45 8.91
N GLN A 98 -9.90 33.30 9.94
CA GLN A 98 -10.20 32.92 11.32
C GLN A 98 -11.68 32.61 11.57
N VAL A 99 -12.57 32.97 10.64
CA VAL A 99 -14.00 32.69 10.74
C VAL A 99 -14.55 32.39 9.35
N LEU A 100 -15.06 31.18 9.16
CA LEU A 100 -15.86 30.84 7.99
C LEU A 100 -17.24 31.51 8.11
N PRO A 101 -17.78 32.10 7.03
CA PRO A 101 -19.08 32.75 7.09
C PRO A 101 -20.17 31.73 7.45
N ARG A 102 -21.08 32.13 8.35
CA ARG A 102 -22.25 31.31 8.69
C ARG A 102 -23.18 31.23 7.49
N ARG A 103 -23.82 30.07 7.33
CA ARG A 103 -24.87 29.87 6.32
C ARG A 103 -25.99 30.91 6.54
N PRO A 104 -26.32 31.76 5.55
CA PRO A 104 -27.32 32.83 5.71
C PRO A 104 -28.77 32.31 5.76
N GLY A 105 -29.02 31.11 5.22
CA GLY A 105 -30.33 30.48 5.20
C GLY A 105 -30.37 29.24 4.30
N PHE A 106 -31.59 28.72 4.08
CA PHE A 106 -31.85 27.62 3.15
C PHE A 106 -32.49 28.16 1.86
N GLY A 107 -32.17 27.54 0.72
CA GLY A 107 -32.81 27.87 -0.55
C GLY A 107 -34.28 27.45 -0.58
N THR A 108 -35.12 28.22 -1.26
CA THR A 108 -36.58 28.03 -1.30
C THR A 108 -37.16 27.85 -2.71
N LEU A 109 -36.33 28.04 -3.75
CA LEU A 109 -36.74 27.93 -5.15
C LEU A 109 -36.72 26.48 -5.65
N GLY A 110 -37.59 26.18 -6.61
CA GLY A 110 -37.66 24.88 -7.28
C GLY A 110 -38.63 23.88 -6.63
N PRO A 111 -39.04 22.84 -7.38
CA PRO A 111 -39.90 21.79 -6.84
C PRO A 111 -39.15 20.93 -5.81
N ARG A 112 -39.86 20.48 -4.78
CA ARG A 112 -39.30 19.56 -3.77
C ARG A 112 -39.19 18.15 -4.36
N ILE A 113 -38.06 17.50 -4.14
CA ILE A 113 -37.79 16.14 -4.60
C ILE A 113 -37.24 15.31 -3.42
N PRO A 114 -37.78 14.12 -3.13
CA PRO A 114 -37.22 13.23 -2.12
C PRO A 114 -35.90 12.63 -2.62
N LEU A 115 -34.86 12.70 -1.79
CA LEU A 115 -33.54 12.16 -2.09
C LEU A 115 -33.15 11.10 -1.07
N LYS A 116 -32.43 10.08 -1.53
CA LYS A 116 -31.71 9.14 -0.68
C LYS A 116 -30.22 9.44 -0.76
N THR A 117 -29.56 9.46 0.39
CA THR A 117 -28.12 9.64 0.47
C THR A 117 -27.49 8.36 1.01
N ASN A 118 -26.18 8.26 0.84
CA ASN A 118 -25.34 7.21 1.43
C ASN A 118 -24.86 7.57 2.84
N PHE A 119 -25.63 8.40 3.56
CA PHE A 119 -25.34 8.82 4.92
C PHE A 119 -26.23 8.06 5.89
N THR A 120 -25.62 7.36 6.84
CA THR A 120 -26.31 6.65 7.92
C THR A 120 -26.21 7.44 9.21
N GLU A 121 -27.31 7.63 9.93
CA GLU A 121 -27.32 8.35 11.21
C GLU A 121 -26.51 7.57 12.27
N MET A 122 -25.58 8.26 12.93
CA MET A 122 -24.75 7.69 13.99
C MET A 122 -25.14 8.29 15.34
N ARG A 123 -25.35 7.43 16.34
CA ARG A 123 -25.70 7.85 17.70
C ARG A 123 -24.59 7.45 18.66
N ILE A 124 -24.19 8.39 19.51
CA ILE A 124 -23.15 8.18 20.52
C ILE A 124 -23.82 8.21 21.90
N PRO A 125 -23.53 7.22 22.77
CA PRO A 125 -24.00 7.25 24.16
C PRO A 125 -23.48 8.49 24.91
N ASN A 126 -24.34 9.13 25.68
CA ASN A 126 -24.00 10.37 26.41
C ASN A 126 -22.93 10.18 27.50
N ASN A 127 -22.74 8.94 28.00
CA ASN A 127 -21.87 8.63 29.14
C ASN A 127 -20.67 7.76 28.73
N LEU A 128 -19.96 8.16 27.67
CA LEU A 128 -18.76 7.46 27.23
C LEU A 128 -17.55 7.95 28.03
N CYS A 129 -16.99 7.09 28.88
CA CYS A 129 -15.69 7.34 29.51
C CYS A 129 -14.60 6.84 28.56
N LEU A 130 -13.81 7.76 28.02
CA LEU A 130 -12.70 7.48 27.12
C LEU A 130 -11.41 8.07 27.68
N HIS A 131 -10.30 7.39 27.44
CA HIS A 131 -8.97 7.84 27.85
C HIS A 131 -8.12 8.06 26.61
N GLN A 132 -7.54 9.25 26.49
CA GLN A 132 -6.67 9.64 25.39
C GLN A 132 -5.20 9.48 25.78
N TYR A 133 -4.44 8.94 24.85
CA TYR A 133 -3.00 8.81 24.92
C TYR A 133 -2.38 9.33 23.61
N SER A 134 -1.18 9.90 23.70
CA SER A 134 -0.34 10.12 22.54
C SER A 134 0.63 8.96 22.37
N VAL A 135 0.81 8.54 21.12
CA VAL A 135 1.74 7.46 20.74
C VAL A 135 2.82 8.07 19.86
N ARG A 136 4.08 7.85 20.22
CA ARG A 136 5.23 8.27 19.43
C ARG A 136 6.07 7.05 19.08
N ILE A 137 6.23 6.78 17.79
CA ILE A 137 6.96 5.62 17.27
C ILE A 137 8.21 6.12 16.56
N GLU A 138 9.37 5.68 17.02
CA GLU A 138 10.67 6.03 16.46
C GLU A 138 11.41 4.79 15.98
N ARG A 139 12.14 4.91 14.88
CA ARG A 139 13.04 3.88 14.36
C ARG A 139 14.39 4.53 14.08
N ARG A 140 15.45 4.02 14.72
CA ARG A 140 16.79 4.65 14.66
C ARG A 140 16.78 6.15 15.00
N ASN A 141 16.01 6.52 16.03
CA ASN A 141 15.82 7.90 16.51
C ASN A 141 15.11 8.85 15.51
N GLU A 142 14.53 8.32 14.43
CA GLU A 142 13.70 9.09 13.51
C GLU A 142 12.22 8.75 13.73
N LEU A 143 11.36 9.78 13.71
CA LEU A 143 9.91 9.60 13.81
C LEU A 143 9.39 8.82 12.60
N VAL A 144 8.63 7.75 12.85
CA VAL A 144 7.98 6.98 11.81
C VAL A 144 6.70 7.70 11.38
N ILE A 145 6.61 8.07 10.10
CA ILE A 145 5.45 8.77 9.51
C ILE A 145 4.60 7.80 8.65
N ASP A 146 5.18 6.68 8.24
CA ASP A 146 4.51 5.64 7.46
C ASP A 146 3.46 4.92 8.33
N ARG A 147 2.18 5.13 8.00
CA ARG A 147 1.05 4.59 8.76
C ARG A 147 1.04 3.07 8.85
N ASP A 148 1.48 2.36 7.81
CA ASP A 148 1.50 0.90 7.85
C ASP A 148 2.59 0.40 8.81
N LYS A 149 3.76 1.06 8.84
CA LYS A 149 4.81 0.77 9.83
C LYS A 149 4.38 1.14 11.26
N CYS A 150 3.70 2.26 11.43
CA CYS A 150 3.15 2.66 12.73
C CYS A 150 2.14 1.63 13.24
N ARG A 151 1.20 1.20 12.38
CA ARG A 151 0.23 0.14 12.68
C ARG A 151 0.91 -1.16 13.07
N GLU A 152 1.87 -1.63 12.27
CA GLU A 152 2.64 -2.85 12.54
C GLU A 152 3.35 -2.77 13.91
N ALA A 153 4.10 -1.69 14.16
CA ALA A 153 4.83 -1.49 15.40
C ALA A 153 3.89 -1.41 16.62
N PHE A 154 2.79 -0.66 16.52
CA PHE A 154 1.82 -0.54 17.59
C PHE A 154 1.20 -1.88 17.96
N TRP A 155 0.68 -2.64 16.99
CA TRP A 155 0.02 -3.91 17.29
C TRP A 155 0.99 -5.02 17.71
N ARG A 156 2.24 -4.95 17.24
CA ARG A 156 3.31 -5.80 17.75
C ARG A 156 3.64 -5.51 19.21
N MET A 157 3.63 -4.25 19.61
CA MET A 157 3.75 -3.88 21.03
C MET A 157 2.55 -4.40 21.83
N VAL A 158 1.32 -4.22 21.33
CA VAL A 158 0.11 -4.70 22.01
C VAL A 158 0.19 -6.20 22.28
N SER A 159 0.56 -7.00 21.27
CA SER A 159 0.64 -8.46 21.42
C SER A 159 1.76 -8.94 22.37
N GLN A 160 2.84 -8.16 22.52
CA GLN A 160 3.98 -8.51 23.37
C GLN A 160 3.87 -7.98 24.81
N ASN A 161 2.94 -7.06 25.09
CA ASN A 161 2.85 -6.35 26.37
C ASN A 161 1.47 -6.50 27.03
N ARG A 162 1.07 -7.74 27.31
CA ARG A 162 -0.20 -8.08 27.99
C ARG A 162 -0.40 -7.35 29.33
N ALA A 163 0.67 -7.07 30.06
CA ALA A 163 0.58 -6.33 31.33
C ALA A 163 0.06 -4.89 31.15
N LEU A 164 0.35 -4.27 29.99
CA LEU A 164 -0.04 -2.89 29.69
C LEU A 164 -1.45 -2.81 29.08
N PHE A 165 -1.78 -3.72 28.15
CA PHE A 165 -3.02 -3.67 27.36
C PHE A 165 -4.10 -4.67 27.79
N GLY A 166 -3.76 -5.66 28.63
CA GLY A 166 -4.62 -6.79 28.95
C GLY A 166 -4.83 -7.74 27.77
N ASP A 167 -5.79 -8.66 27.90
CA ASP A 167 -6.16 -9.63 26.85
C ASP A 167 -7.18 -9.11 25.85
N ASN A 168 -7.89 -8.05 26.22
CA ASN A 168 -9.03 -7.56 25.47
C ASN A 168 -8.62 -6.36 24.61
N HIS A 169 -8.20 -6.63 23.38
CA HIS A 169 -7.79 -5.61 22.42
C HIS A 169 -8.98 -4.80 21.84
N PHE A 170 -10.24 -5.23 22.04
CA PHE A 170 -11.43 -4.54 21.54
C PHE A 170 -11.63 -3.15 22.15
N GLY A 171 -10.96 -2.85 23.26
CA GLY A 171 -11.01 -1.56 23.93
C GLY A 171 -10.04 -0.50 23.39
N LEU A 172 -9.26 -0.81 22.34
CA LEU A 172 -8.19 0.05 21.81
C LEU A 172 -8.53 0.59 20.43
N VAL A 173 -8.48 1.92 20.26
CA VAL A 173 -8.57 2.59 18.97
C VAL A 173 -7.29 3.38 18.72
N TYR A 174 -6.53 2.97 17.71
CA TYR A 174 -5.29 3.62 17.29
C TYR A 174 -5.44 4.11 15.85
N ASP A 175 -5.01 5.33 15.58
CA ASP A 175 -5.20 6.00 14.28
C ASP A 175 -4.08 5.74 13.25
N ASP A 176 -3.20 4.77 13.52
CA ASP A 176 -1.97 4.49 12.77
C ASP A 176 -0.96 5.65 12.74
N ALA A 177 -1.10 6.63 13.62
CA ALA A 177 -0.19 7.76 13.72
C ALA A 177 0.15 8.03 15.18
N GLY A 178 -0.59 8.92 15.85
CA GLY A 178 -0.23 9.40 17.17
C GLY A 178 -1.36 9.42 18.20
N LEU A 179 -2.59 9.07 17.82
CA LEU A 179 -3.75 9.07 18.71
C LEU A 179 -4.11 7.65 19.10
N LEU A 180 -4.06 7.37 20.41
CA LEU A 180 -4.63 6.18 21.00
C LEU A 180 -5.78 6.57 21.93
N VAL A 181 -6.93 5.95 21.76
CA VAL A 181 -8.08 6.09 22.64
C VAL A 181 -8.45 4.73 23.19
N THR A 182 -8.66 4.66 24.50
CA THR A 182 -9.04 3.43 25.17
C THR A 182 -10.31 3.59 25.99
N ARG A 183 -11.05 2.49 26.16
CA ARG A 183 -12.26 2.45 27.02
C ARG A 183 -11.93 2.33 28.51
N LYS A 184 -10.77 1.74 28.84
CA LYS A 184 -10.26 1.60 30.21
C LYS A 184 -8.86 2.22 30.28
N PRO A 185 -8.48 2.87 31.39
CA PRO A 185 -7.16 3.46 31.51
C PRO A 185 -6.09 2.38 31.41
N LEU A 186 -4.99 2.68 30.72
CA LEU A 186 -3.83 1.80 30.63
C LEU A 186 -3.08 1.73 31.96
N SER A 187 -2.53 0.57 32.28
CA SER A 187 -1.73 0.36 33.49
C SER A 187 -0.32 0.92 33.31
N LEU A 188 -0.15 2.23 33.47
CA LEU A 188 1.15 2.90 33.34
C LEU A 188 2.03 2.84 34.61
N ASN A 189 1.76 1.90 35.52
CA ASN A 189 2.50 1.74 36.78
C ASN A 189 2.67 3.04 37.59
N GLY A 190 1.67 3.92 37.57
CA GLY A 190 1.69 5.21 38.27
C GLY A 190 2.48 6.32 37.57
N GLN A 191 3.03 6.08 36.38
CA GLN A 191 3.70 7.08 35.54
C GLN A 191 2.74 7.70 34.53
N GLN A 192 3.06 8.90 34.02
CA GLN A 192 2.31 9.54 32.94
C GLN A 192 2.67 9.01 31.55
N SER A 193 3.73 8.21 31.43
CA SER A 193 4.16 7.64 30.16
C SER A 193 4.89 6.33 30.36
N VAL A 194 4.87 5.47 29.35
CA VAL A 194 5.62 4.22 29.27
C VAL A 194 6.42 4.18 27.97
N GLU A 195 7.65 3.71 28.05
CA GLU A 195 8.51 3.43 26.91
C GLU A 195 8.61 1.93 26.69
N VAL A 196 8.37 1.49 25.46
CA VAL A 196 8.47 0.10 25.03
C VAL A 196 9.45 0.00 23.88
N LEU A 197 10.43 -0.90 24.02
CA LEU A 197 11.41 -1.21 22.98
C LEU A 197 11.03 -2.51 22.29
N LEU A 198 10.79 -2.46 20.98
CA LEU A 198 10.53 -3.64 20.16
C LEU A 198 11.81 -4.12 19.49
N TRP A 199 12.24 -5.30 19.87
CA TRP A 199 13.43 -5.95 19.31
C TRP A 199 13.03 -6.88 18.18
N GLN A 200 13.83 -6.97 17.11
CA GLN A 200 13.64 -8.04 16.13
C GLN A 200 13.83 -9.40 16.82
N PRO A 201 13.11 -10.45 16.40
CA PRO A 201 13.32 -11.79 16.94
C PRO A 201 14.79 -12.15 16.80
N GLU A 202 15.40 -12.68 17.85
CA GLU A 202 16.78 -13.15 17.80
C GLU A 202 16.88 -14.22 16.71
N ARG A 203 17.79 -14.01 15.75
CA ARG A 203 18.15 -15.04 14.77
C ARG A 203 19.47 -15.67 15.23
N PRO A 204 19.74 -16.95 14.93
CA PRO A 204 20.92 -17.67 15.43
C PRO A 204 22.26 -16.94 15.25
N ASN A 205 22.37 -16.03 14.26
CA ASN A 205 23.57 -15.26 13.95
C ASN A 205 23.34 -13.74 13.87
N PHE A 206 22.22 -13.22 14.38
CA PHE A 206 21.92 -11.79 14.38
C PHE A 206 21.30 -11.39 15.72
N LYS A 207 22.12 -10.71 16.54
CA LYS A 207 21.64 -9.95 17.68
C LYS A 207 21.49 -8.49 17.24
N PRO A 208 20.28 -7.92 17.27
CA PRO A 208 20.10 -6.52 16.91
C PRO A 208 20.89 -5.65 17.88
N SER A 209 21.75 -4.77 17.36
CA SER A 209 22.46 -3.79 18.19
C SER A 209 21.56 -2.64 18.65
N PHE A 210 20.40 -2.48 18.01
CA PHE A 210 19.40 -1.46 18.30
C PHE A 210 17.98 -2.07 18.17
N PRO A 211 17.00 -1.56 18.94
CA PRO A 211 15.62 -1.96 18.78
C PRO A 211 15.09 -1.55 17.39
N ASP A 212 14.17 -2.33 16.83
CA ASP A 212 13.51 -2.00 15.56
C ASP A 212 12.63 -0.76 15.71
N TYR A 213 11.94 -0.67 16.85
CA TYR A 213 11.13 0.50 17.23
C TYR A 213 11.31 0.85 18.70
N LYS A 214 11.31 2.15 18.99
CA LYS A 214 11.09 2.73 20.30
C LYS A 214 9.72 3.39 20.30
N ILE A 215 8.83 2.93 21.18
CA ILE A 215 7.46 3.41 21.25
C ILE A 215 7.23 4.05 22.62
N VAL A 216 6.77 5.30 22.63
CA VAL A 216 6.41 6.02 23.85
C VAL A 216 4.92 6.28 23.84
N ILE A 217 4.22 5.79 24.85
CA ILE A 217 2.81 6.10 25.10
C ILE A 217 2.76 7.07 26.27
N ARG A 218 2.08 8.21 26.09
CA ARG A 218 1.89 9.20 27.15
C ARG A 218 0.40 9.46 27.36
N GLU A 219 -0.03 9.43 28.61
CA GLU A 219 -1.39 9.81 29.01
C GLU A 219 -1.61 11.30 28.75
N VAL A 220 -2.72 11.60 28.06
CA VAL A 220 -3.18 12.96 27.81
C VAL A 220 -4.31 13.32 28.77
N GLY A 221 -5.24 12.37 29.01
CA GLY A 221 -6.34 12.52 29.98
C GLY A 221 -7.65 11.93 29.47
N GLU A 222 -8.77 12.34 30.07
CA GLU A 222 -10.11 11.91 29.66
C GLU A 222 -10.53 12.58 28.34
N LEU A 223 -10.96 11.79 27.35
CA LEU A 223 -11.51 12.30 26.10
C LEU A 223 -13.03 12.46 26.20
N ARG A 224 -13.48 13.70 26.28
CA ARG A 224 -14.89 14.06 26.09
C ARG A 224 -15.12 14.44 24.65
N LEU A 225 -15.96 13.66 23.96
CA LEU A 225 -16.29 13.90 22.57
C LEU A 225 -17.05 15.22 22.43
N SER A 226 -16.62 16.04 21.48
CA SER A 226 -17.25 17.31 21.14
C SER A 226 -17.34 17.44 19.63
N PHE A 227 -18.45 17.98 19.12
CA PHE A 227 -18.70 18.12 17.69
C PHE A 227 -18.98 19.57 17.28
N ASP A 228 -18.65 20.50 18.18
CA ASP A 228 -18.70 21.93 17.90
C ASP A 228 -17.51 22.31 17.00
N GLU A 229 -17.79 22.82 15.80
CA GLU A 229 -16.79 23.20 14.81
C GLU A 229 -15.81 24.28 15.31
N THR A 230 -16.19 25.04 16.34
CA THR A 230 -15.33 26.06 16.97
C THR A 230 -14.36 25.48 18.00
N ASN A 231 -14.57 24.22 18.40
CA ASN A 231 -13.78 23.56 19.44
C ASN A 231 -12.65 22.74 18.81
N GLU A 232 -11.40 23.00 19.23
CA GLU A 232 -10.24 22.22 18.78
C GLU A 232 -10.38 20.72 19.07
N ARG A 233 -11.11 20.35 20.13
CA ARG A 233 -11.41 18.95 20.48
C ARG A 233 -12.29 18.24 19.46
N SER A 234 -13.00 18.98 18.60
CA SER A 234 -13.78 18.39 17.51
C SER A 234 -12.89 17.61 16.56
N ARG A 235 -11.70 18.12 16.25
CA ARG A 235 -10.74 17.40 15.39
C ARG A 235 -10.35 16.04 15.96
N ILE A 236 -10.01 16.00 17.25
CA ILE A 236 -9.65 14.74 17.95
C ILE A 236 -10.85 13.80 18.00
N SER A 237 -12.05 14.32 18.25
CA SER A 237 -13.29 13.53 18.29
C SER A 237 -13.58 12.90 16.93
N MET A 238 -13.47 13.65 15.84
CA MET A 238 -13.67 13.16 14.48
C MET A 238 -12.59 12.14 14.08
N GLN A 239 -11.32 12.42 14.38
CA GLN A 239 -10.20 11.51 14.13
C GLN A 239 -10.38 10.16 14.87
N PHE A 240 -10.80 10.21 16.13
CA PHE A 240 -11.15 9.01 16.89
C PHE A 240 -12.29 8.22 16.24
N LEU A 241 -13.37 8.89 15.84
CA LEU A 241 -14.52 8.22 15.23
C LEU A 241 -14.19 7.61 13.87
N ASP A 242 -13.40 8.29 13.03
CA ASP A 242 -12.91 7.75 11.76
C ASP A 242 -11.99 6.54 11.95
N ALA A 243 -11.13 6.56 12.98
CA ALA A 243 -10.31 5.41 13.34
C ALA A 243 -11.17 4.24 13.86
N LEU A 244 -12.14 4.52 14.73
CA LEU A 244 -13.03 3.54 15.36
C LEU A 244 -13.79 2.70 14.34
N VAL A 245 -14.38 3.33 13.31
CA VAL A 245 -15.21 2.62 12.30
C VAL A 245 -14.44 1.58 11.50
N THR A 246 -13.11 1.71 11.43
CA THR A 246 -12.23 0.85 10.62
C THR A 246 -11.23 0.08 11.49
N GLN A 247 -11.32 0.18 12.82
CA GLN A 247 -10.33 -0.36 13.76
C GLN A 247 -10.19 -1.89 13.70
N ARG A 248 -11.29 -2.62 13.48
CA ARG A 248 -11.26 -4.08 13.38
C ARG A 248 -10.44 -4.58 12.19
N VAL A 249 -10.50 -3.87 11.06
CA VAL A 249 -9.67 -4.17 9.88
C VAL A 249 -8.19 -3.92 10.16
N ARG A 250 -7.88 -2.94 11.03
CA ARG A 250 -6.50 -2.60 11.38
C ARG A 250 -5.89 -3.46 12.48
N CYS A 251 -6.70 -4.24 13.18
CA CYS A 251 -6.27 -5.05 14.32
C CYS A 251 -5.89 -6.47 13.88
N PRO A 252 -4.60 -6.87 13.91
CA PRO A 252 -4.15 -8.17 13.38
C PRO A 252 -4.72 -9.39 14.11
N SER A 253 -5.28 -9.22 15.32
CA SER A 253 -5.95 -10.33 16.04
C SER A 253 -7.38 -10.59 15.55
N GLU A 254 -7.94 -9.72 14.72
CA GLU A 254 -9.27 -9.91 14.14
C GLU A 254 -9.16 -10.65 12.81
N ALA A 255 -9.99 -11.69 12.60
CA ALA A 255 -9.97 -12.43 11.34
C ALA A 255 -10.17 -11.53 10.10
N ILE A 256 -11.01 -10.50 10.22
CA ILE A 256 -11.30 -9.54 9.14
C ILE A 256 -10.07 -8.76 8.67
N SER A 257 -9.03 -8.60 9.50
CA SER A 257 -7.81 -7.88 9.08
C SER A 257 -7.03 -8.61 8.00
N ASN A 258 -7.26 -9.91 7.82
CA ASN A 258 -6.61 -10.71 6.79
C ASN A 258 -7.25 -10.54 5.40
N ASP A 259 -8.50 -10.07 5.36
CA ASP A 259 -9.28 -9.96 4.12
C ASP A 259 -9.28 -8.54 3.57
N PHE A 260 -8.88 -7.55 4.36
CA PHE A 260 -8.92 -6.14 4.00
C PHE A 260 -7.59 -5.44 4.19
N TYR A 261 -7.25 -4.56 3.27
CA TYR A 261 -6.19 -3.57 3.40
C TYR A 261 -6.79 -2.20 3.72
N SER A 262 -6.34 -1.57 4.80
CA SER A 262 -6.74 -0.21 5.17
C SER A 262 -5.82 0.81 4.52
N PHE A 263 -6.39 1.77 3.79
CA PHE A 263 -5.68 2.92 3.25
C PHE A 263 -6.48 4.19 3.46
N LYS A 264 -5.99 5.06 4.35
CA LYS A 264 -6.68 6.28 4.80
C LYS A 264 -8.09 5.96 5.32
N GLU A 265 -9.12 6.67 4.85
CA GLU A 265 -10.53 6.50 5.21
C GLU A 265 -11.21 5.34 4.43
N SER A 266 -10.45 4.50 3.75
CA SER A 266 -10.99 3.40 2.95
C SER A 266 -10.39 2.06 3.35
N ILE A 267 -11.19 1.01 3.18
CA ILE A 267 -10.78 -0.38 3.31
C ILE A 267 -11.01 -1.08 1.98
N TYR A 268 -10.08 -1.91 1.54
CA TYR A 268 -10.12 -2.59 0.25
C TYR A 268 -10.01 -4.09 0.45
N LEU A 269 -10.88 -4.86 -0.19
CA LEU A 269 -10.81 -6.33 -0.14
C LEU A 269 -9.57 -6.80 -0.88
N ILE A 270 -8.78 -7.65 -0.22
CA ILE A 270 -7.61 -8.29 -0.80
C ILE A 270 -8.12 -9.46 -1.66
N PRO A 271 -7.89 -9.46 -2.99
CA PRO A 271 -8.26 -10.59 -3.84
C PRO A 271 -7.40 -11.79 -3.46
N ARG A 272 -8.05 -12.90 -3.11
CA ARG A 272 -7.38 -14.17 -2.80
C ARG A 272 -7.93 -15.27 -3.70
N PRO A 273 -7.12 -16.28 -4.08
CA PRO A 273 -7.64 -17.50 -4.69
C PRO A 273 -8.69 -18.13 -3.76
N ASN A 274 -9.82 -18.54 -4.31
CA ASN A 274 -10.94 -19.19 -3.60
C ASN A 274 -11.75 -18.31 -2.63
N ALA A 275 -11.52 -17.00 -2.57
CA ALA A 275 -12.41 -16.09 -1.85
C ALA A 275 -13.71 -15.88 -2.64
N SER A 276 -14.84 -15.71 -1.95
CA SER A 276 -16.12 -15.45 -2.64
C SER A 276 -16.15 -14.10 -3.38
N TRP A 277 -15.23 -13.19 -3.05
CA TRP A 277 -15.08 -11.87 -3.65
C TRP A 277 -13.94 -11.74 -4.66
N THR A 278 -13.29 -12.84 -5.09
CA THR A 278 -12.18 -12.77 -6.06
C THR A 278 -12.60 -12.07 -7.37
N ASN A 279 -13.85 -12.26 -7.80
CA ASN A 279 -14.38 -11.63 -9.03
C ASN A 279 -14.65 -10.12 -8.89
N TRP A 280 -14.36 -9.53 -7.74
CA TRP A 280 -14.49 -8.08 -7.51
C TRP A 280 -13.19 -7.31 -7.80
N SER A 281 -12.13 -8.01 -8.23
CA SER A 281 -10.95 -7.38 -8.81
C SER A 281 -10.99 -7.40 -10.33
N ILE A 282 -10.39 -6.38 -10.94
CA ILE A 282 -10.24 -6.24 -12.40
C ILE A 282 -8.76 -6.13 -12.71
N GLU A 283 -8.26 -6.98 -13.61
CA GLU A 283 -6.86 -6.91 -14.05
C GLU A 283 -6.61 -5.64 -14.85
N LEU A 284 -5.57 -4.89 -14.48
CA LEU A 284 -5.18 -3.66 -15.19
C LEU A 284 -4.01 -3.89 -16.16
N GLY A 285 -3.29 -5.02 -16.04
CA GLY A 285 -2.03 -5.26 -16.75
C GLY A 285 -0.82 -4.93 -15.87
N SER A 286 0.39 -5.27 -16.34
CA SER A 286 1.66 -5.01 -15.62
C SER A 286 1.68 -5.44 -14.15
N GLY A 287 1.01 -6.56 -13.84
CA GLY A 287 0.95 -7.10 -12.48
C GLY A 287 0.12 -6.25 -11.51
N MET A 288 -0.71 -5.35 -12.03
CA MET A 288 -1.65 -4.53 -11.27
C MET A 288 -3.09 -5.03 -11.47
N GLU A 289 -3.90 -4.78 -10.46
CA GLU A 289 -5.34 -5.03 -10.47
C GLU A 289 -6.06 -3.98 -9.61
N THR A 290 -7.36 -3.80 -9.83
CA THR A 290 -8.18 -2.98 -8.95
C THR A 290 -8.71 -3.79 -7.78
N TRP A 291 -8.71 -3.22 -6.59
CA TRP A 291 -9.43 -3.77 -5.43
C TRP A 291 -10.65 -2.91 -5.15
N THR A 292 -11.78 -3.58 -5.01
CA THR A 292 -13.04 -2.95 -4.58
C THR A 292 -13.10 -2.93 -3.06
N GLY A 293 -13.63 -1.85 -2.53
CA GLY A 293 -13.62 -1.55 -1.11
C GLY A 293 -14.73 -0.59 -0.71
N LEU A 294 -14.63 -0.07 0.51
CA LEU A 294 -15.55 0.90 1.07
C LEU A 294 -14.76 2.12 1.54
N TYR A 295 -15.15 3.29 1.05
CA TYR A 295 -14.85 4.57 1.68
C TYR A 295 -15.80 4.76 2.87
N SER A 296 -15.30 5.24 4.00
CA SER A 296 -16.13 5.57 5.15
C SER A 296 -15.56 6.73 5.94
N ALA A 297 -16.38 7.74 6.22
CA ALA A 297 -16.00 8.88 7.04
C ALA A 297 -17.18 9.38 7.89
N VAL A 298 -16.91 9.71 9.14
CA VAL A 298 -17.88 10.35 10.02
C VAL A 298 -17.93 11.83 9.70
N LYS A 299 -19.13 12.40 9.65
CA LYS A 299 -19.40 13.81 9.34
C LYS A 299 -20.35 14.39 10.37
N VAL A 300 -20.06 15.61 10.80
CA VAL A 300 -21.03 16.44 11.52
C VAL A 300 -21.96 17.07 10.49
N CYS A 301 -23.26 16.82 10.62
CA CYS A 301 -24.31 17.39 9.78
C CYS A 301 -25.33 18.11 10.65
N GLN A 302 -26.22 18.91 10.05
CA GLN A 302 -27.29 19.60 10.79
C GLN A 302 -28.22 18.66 11.55
N ARG A 303 -28.37 17.41 11.07
CA ARG A 303 -29.17 16.36 11.73
C ARG A 303 -28.42 15.65 12.86
N GLY A 304 -27.12 15.91 13.02
CA GLY A 304 -26.25 15.22 13.95
C GLY A 304 -25.10 14.51 13.23
N LEU A 305 -24.53 13.51 13.89
CA LEU A 305 -23.44 12.72 13.32
C LEU A 305 -23.96 11.73 12.29
N MET A 306 -23.26 11.67 11.17
CA MET A 306 -23.60 10.79 10.06
C MET A 306 -22.34 10.03 9.63
N LEU A 307 -22.50 8.74 9.36
CA LEU A 307 -21.50 7.92 8.68
C LEU A 307 -21.76 7.99 7.17
N ASN A 308 -20.87 8.66 6.44
CA ASN A 308 -20.85 8.60 4.99
C ASN A 308 -20.10 7.34 4.57
N SER A 309 -20.75 6.46 3.81
CA SER A 309 -20.10 5.25 3.29
C SER A 309 -20.40 5.06 1.82
N ASP A 310 -19.39 4.75 1.01
CA ASP A 310 -19.56 4.51 -0.42
C ASP A 310 -18.61 3.43 -0.93
N ILE A 311 -18.93 2.86 -2.09
CA ILE A 311 -18.04 1.94 -2.77
C ILE A 311 -16.83 2.73 -3.30
N SER A 312 -15.63 2.21 -3.05
CA SER A 312 -14.38 2.77 -3.57
C SER A 312 -13.61 1.68 -4.31
N THR A 313 -12.97 2.04 -5.42
CA THR A 313 -12.12 1.13 -6.19
C THR A 313 -10.76 1.77 -6.39
N LYS A 314 -9.69 1.03 -6.12
CA LYS A 314 -8.31 1.56 -6.25
C LYS A 314 -7.38 0.52 -6.86
N ALA A 315 -6.39 0.97 -7.62
CA ALA A 315 -5.35 0.12 -8.19
C ALA A 315 -4.30 -0.28 -7.14
N PHE A 316 -3.92 -1.57 -7.17
CA PHE A 316 -2.89 -2.19 -6.35
C PHE A 316 -2.03 -3.12 -7.21
N TYR A 317 -0.82 -3.41 -6.74
CA TYR A 317 -0.05 -4.54 -7.25
C TYR A 317 -0.67 -5.84 -6.76
N LYS A 318 -0.70 -6.86 -7.62
CA LYS A 318 -1.16 -8.19 -7.26
C LYS A 318 -0.34 -8.74 -6.09
N VAL A 319 -1.03 -9.17 -5.03
CA VAL A 319 -0.36 -9.77 -3.87
C VAL A 319 0.21 -11.14 -4.26
N ASP A 320 1.38 -11.47 -3.72
CA ASP A 320 2.05 -12.76 -3.90
C ASP A 320 2.26 -13.18 -5.37
N MET A 321 2.32 -12.21 -6.29
CA MET A 321 2.62 -12.49 -7.69
C MET A 321 4.08 -12.93 -7.85
N PRO A 322 4.37 -14.10 -8.46
CA PRO A 322 5.75 -14.50 -8.71
C PRO A 322 6.46 -13.48 -9.59
N LEU A 323 7.70 -13.13 -9.22
CA LEU A 323 8.49 -12.11 -9.90
C LEU A 323 8.68 -12.37 -11.40
N ILE A 324 8.78 -13.64 -11.79
CA ILE A 324 8.86 -14.06 -13.20
C ILE A 324 7.54 -13.71 -13.92
N ASP A 325 6.40 -14.00 -13.31
CA ASP A 325 5.10 -13.71 -13.91
C ASP A 325 4.86 -12.20 -13.96
N PHE A 326 5.32 -11.46 -12.94
CA PHE A 326 5.31 -10.00 -12.94
C PHE A 326 6.13 -9.44 -14.10
N TYR A 327 7.37 -9.90 -14.28
CA TYR A 327 8.20 -9.54 -15.44
C TYR A 327 7.50 -9.84 -16.77
N LEU A 328 6.96 -11.06 -16.92
CA LEU A 328 6.22 -11.46 -18.12
C LEU A 328 5.00 -10.57 -18.38
N SER A 329 4.31 -10.10 -17.34
CA SER A 329 3.17 -9.19 -17.48
C SER A 329 3.58 -7.81 -18.01
N ILE A 330 4.74 -7.30 -17.58
CA ILE A 330 5.28 -6.01 -18.04
C ILE A 330 5.70 -6.09 -19.51
N VAL A 331 6.54 -7.06 -19.85
CA VAL A 331 7.11 -7.14 -21.21
C VAL A 331 6.10 -7.53 -22.28
N ASN A 332 5.00 -8.17 -21.89
CA ASN A 332 3.95 -8.57 -22.82
C ASN A 332 2.79 -7.56 -22.93
N GLU A 333 2.71 -6.54 -22.06
CA GLU A 333 1.61 -5.57 -22.05
C GLU A 333 1.46 -4.85 -23.39
N PHE A 334 2.56 -4.34 -23.95
CA PHE A 334 2.56 -3.57 -25.19
C PHE A 334 2.98 -4.38 -26.42
N ARG A 335 3.23 -5.69 -26.26
CA ARG A 335 3.47 -6.62 -27.37
C ARG A 335 2.12 -7.02 -27.99
N GLY A 336 1.51 -6.07 -28.72
CA GLY A 336 0.44 -6.39 -29.66
C GLY A 336 0.89 -7.54 -30.57
N GLY A 337 -0.03 -8.43 -30.94
CA GLY A 337 0.20 -9.83 -31.36
C GLY A 337 1.10 -10.14 -32.58
N THR A 338 1.96 -9.21 -33.00
CA THR A 338 2.96 -9.37 -34.07
C THR A 338 4.34 -9.83 -33.58
N GLY A 339 4.66 -9.65 -32.30
CA GLY A 339 5.87 -10.19 -31.66
C GLY A 339 5.59 -11.45 -30.84
N GLY A 340 6.46 -12.46 -30.93
CA GLY A 340 6.32 -13.68 -30.12
C GLY A 340 6.24 -13.34 -28.62
N ARG A 341 5.19 -13.82 -27.94
CA ARG A 341 5.00 -13.62 -26.50
C ARG A 341 6.16 -14.21 -25.72
N MET A 342 6.67 -13.44 -24.77
CA MET A 342 7.63 -13.95 -23.80
C MET A 342 6.93 -14.90 -22.85
N ASN A 343 7.61 -15.98 -22.51
CA ASN A 343 7.14 -17.02 -21.62
C ASN A 343 8.33 -17.59 -20.83
N ARG A 344 8.07 -18.57 -19.97
CA ARG A 344 9.09 -19.16 -19.10
C ARG A 344 10.23 -19.89 -19.83
N ARG A 345 10.09 -20.19 -21.13
CA ARG A 345 11.13 -20.84 -21.95
C ARG A 345 12.10 -19.85 -22.60
N ASN A 346 11.76 -18.56 -22.64
CA ASN A 346 12.57 -17.52 -23.27
C ASN A 346 12.66 -16.26 -22.36
N LEU A 347 13.08 -16.47 -21.11
CA LEU A 347 13.16 -15.44 -20.07
C LEU A 347 14.35 -14.47 -20.22
N ALA A 348 15.29 -14.76 -21.12
CA ALA A 348 16.44 -13.91 -21.41
C ALA A 348 16.03 -12.45 -21.64
N MET A 349 16.62 -11.53 -20.88
CA MET A 349 16.29 -10.11 -20.91
C MET A 349 17.34 -9.32 -21.69
N ASN A 350 16.91 -8.54 -22.68
CA ASN A 350 17.77 -7.50 -23.27
C ASN A 350 17.87 -6.27 -22.36
N ALA A 351 18.75 -5.32 -22.69
CA ALA A 351 18.97 -4.12 -21.89
C ALA A 351 17.70 -3.27 -21.67
N SER A 352 16.83 -3.17 -22.69
CA SER A 352 15.57 -2.42 -22.58
C SER A 352 14.59 -3.10 -21.63
N GLN A 353 14.46 -4.43 -21.72
CA GLN A 353 13.60 -5.22 -20.83
C GLN A 353 14.09 -5.19 -19.39
N ARG A 354 15.41 -5.23 -19.18
CA ARG A 354 16.03 -5.08 -17.86
C ARG A 354 15.67 -3.72 -17.22
N GLU A 355 15.75 -2.65 -18.01
CA GLU A 355 15.40 -1.30 -17.56
C GLU A 355 13.89 -1.15 -17.27
N GLN A 356 13.04 -1.76 -18.09
CA GLN A 356 11.58 -1.79 -17.84
C GLN A 356 11.26 -2.48 -16.51
N LEU A 357 11.85 -3.66 -16.27
CA LEU A 357 11.66 -4.38 -15.01
C LEU A 357 12.20 -3.58 -13.83
N HIS A 358 13.38 -2.96 -13.97
CA HIS A 358 13.95 -2.10 -12.93
C HIS A 358 13.00 -0.97 -12.54
N LYS A 359 12.45 -0.25 -13.52
CA LYS A 359 11.49 0.83 -13.27
C LYS A 359 10.22 0.34 -12.60
N ALA A 360 9.69 -0.80 -13.03
CA ALA A 360 8.46 -1.36 -12.48
C ALA A 360 8.61 -1.86 -11.04
N LEU A 361 9.80 -2.34 -10.65
CA LEU A 361 10.07 -2.80 -9.29
C LEU A 361 10.47 -1.69 -8.32
N GLN A 362 10.76 -0.49 -8.83
CA GLN A 362 11.23 0.62 -8.00
C GLN A 362 10.22 0.96 -6.90
N GLY A 363 10.68 0.97 -5.65
CA GLY A 363 9.84 1.25 -4.48
C GLY A 363 9.02 0.07 -3.97
N LEU A 364 9.04 -1.08 -4.66
CA LEU A 364 8.38 -2.30 -4.19
C LEU A 364 9.21 -3.03 -3.14
N VAL A 365 8.49 -3.78 -2.30
CA VAL A 365 9.05 -4.73 -1.35
C VAL A 365 8.81 -6.13 -1.91
N LEU A 366 9.88 -6.90 -2.04
CA LEU A 366 9.86 -8.28 -2.52
C LEU A 366 9.94 -9.24 -1.33
N LYS A 367 9.20 -10.34 -1.42
CA LYS A 367 9.24 -11.44 -0.46
C LYS A 367 10.07 -12.58 -1.05
N PHE A 368 10.99 -13.14 -0.27
CA PHE A 368 11.68 -14.36 -0.69
C PHE A 368 10.71 -15.55 -0.67
N ALA A 369 10.75 -16.41 -1.70
CA ALA A 369 9.87 -17.59 -1.74
C ALA A 369 10.21 -18.64 -0.67
N TYR A 370 11.46 -18.69 -0.21
CA TYR A 370 11.97 -19.71 0.73
C TYR A 370 12.11 -19.20 2.18
N THR A 371 11.74 -17.94 2.47
CA THR A 371 11.68 -17.39 3.84
C THR A 371 10.61 -16.30 3.91
N ASP A 372 10.03 -16.01 5.07
CA ASP A 372 9.17 -14.83 5.25
C ASP A 372 9.93 -13.48 5.31
N THR A 373 11.14 -13.44 4.76
CA THR A 373 11.93 -12.20 4.71
C THR A 373 11.44 -11.32 3.55
N HIS A 374 11.12 -10.07 3.90
CA HIS A 374 10.73 -9.02 2.98
C HIS A 374 11.89 -8.04 2.80
N MET A 375 12.23 -7.70 1.56
CA MET A 375 13.33 -6.80 1.22
C MET A 375 12.87 -5.73 0.25
N LYS A 376 13.32 -4.50 0.45
CA LYS A 376 13.13 -3.43 -0.54
C LYS A 376 13.93 -3.78 -1.79
N PHE A 377 13.29 -3.66 -2.95
CA PHE A 377 13.98 -3.76 -4.22
C PHE A 377 15.00 -2.62 -4.36
N THR A 378 16.16 -2.94 -4.95
CA THR A 378 17.23 -1.97 -5.22
C THR A 378 17.58 -1.86 -6.69
N SER A 379 17.80 -2.98 -7.39
CA SER A 379 18.19 -2.98 -8.79
C SER A 379 17.96 -4.33 -9.49
N VAL A 380 17.95 -4.32 -10.82
CA VAL A 380 18.08 -5.52 -11.66
C VAL A 380 19.48 -5.53 -12.26
N GLY A 381 20.24 -6.58 -11.97
CA GLY A 381 21.61 -6.81 -12.45
C GLY A 381 21.70 -7.93 -13.49
N GLN A 382 22.87 -8.59 -13.52
CA GLN A 382 23.21 -9.61 -14.53
C GLN A 382 22.52 -10.96 -14.24
N PRO A 383 22.55 -11.95 -15.15
CA PRO A 383 22.12 -13.34 -14.90
C PRO A 383 22.83 -14.01 -13.71
N ALA A 384 22.16 -14.95 -13.02
CA ALA A 384 22.68 -15.58 -11.79
C ALA A 384 23.95 -16.38 -12.04
N THR A 385 24.07 -16.92 -13.25
CA THR A 385 25.21 -17.68 -13.76
C THR A 385 26.45 -16.81 -13.99
N VAL A 386 26.29 -15.49 -14.10
CA VAL A 386 27.37 -14.54 -14.43
C VAL A 386 27.65 -13.57 -13.30
N GLN A 387 26.62 -13.12 -12.58
CA GLN A 387 26.78 -12.18 -11.49
C GLN A 387 27.62 -12.79 -10.37
N ARG A 388 28.73 -12.14 -10.07
CA ARG A 388 29.66 -12.53 -9.01
C ARG A 388 29.54 -11.60 -7.81
N PHE A 389 29.89 -12.13 -6.66
CA PHE A 389 30.09 -11.40 -5.43
C PHE A 389 31.10 -12.14 -4.54
N ILE A 390 31.70 -11.41 -3.61
CA ILE A 390 32.63 -11.98 -2.64
C ILE A 390 31.84 -12.36 -1.39
N MET A 391 31.79 -13.65 -1.11
CA MET A 391 31.19 -14.17 0.10
C MET A 391 32.25 -14.20 1.21
N GLN A 392 32.00 -13.45 2.28
CA GLN A 392 32.81 -13.47 3.48
C GLN A 392 32.03 -14.19 4.59
N ARG A 393 32.58 -15.29 5.09
CA ARG A 393 32.08 -15.96 6.30
C ARG A 393 33.10 -15.84 7.40
N THR A 394 32.59 -15.72 8.61
CA THR A 394 33.37 -15.81 9.84
C THR A 394 34.19 -17.11 9.84
N ASN A 395 35.52 -17.01 9.89
CA ASN A 395 36.49 -18.12 9.81
C ASN A 395 36.70 -18.82 8.46
N GLU A 396 36.23 -18.26 7.35
CA GLU A 396 36.53 -18.79 6.01
C GLU A 396 37.23 -17.71 5.18
N GLU A 397 38.16 -18.12 4.32
CA GLU A 397 38.74 -17.18 3.35
C GLU A 397 37.62 -16.62 2.45
N PRO A 398 37.68 -15.31 2.10
CA PRO A 398 36.74 -14.72 1.16
C PRO A 398 36.74 -15.49 -0.16
N ARG A 399 35.58 -15.98 -0.58
CA ARG A 399 35.42 -16.71 -1.84
C ARG A 399 34.57 -15.91 -2.79
N GLU A 400 35.08 -15.66 -3.99
CA GLU A 400 34.27 -15.19 -5.09
C GLU A 400 33.44 -16.35 -5.63
N MET A 401 32.14 -16.15 -5.81
CA MET A 401 31.24 -17.13 -6.40
C MET A 401 30.14 -16.43 -7.19
N THR A 402 29.48 -17.20 -8.06
CA THR A 402 28.28 -16.70 -8.72
C THR A 402 27.07 -16.77 -7.79
N VAL A 403 26.01 -16.06 -8.15
CA VAL A 403 24.76 -16.12 -7.38
C VAL A 403 24.11 -17.50 -7.49
N GLU A 404 24.19 -18.15 -8.64
CA GLU A 404 23.74 -19.54 -8.81
C GLU A 404 24.50 -20.49 -7.87
N ASP A 405 25.84 -20.40 -7.83
CA ASP A 405 26.68 -21.22 -6.95
C ASP A 405 26.30 -21.04 -5.49
N TYR A 406 26.01 -19.80 -5.07
CA TYR A 406 25.59 -19.52 -3.71
C TYR A 406 24.28 -20.23 -3.35
N PHE A 407 23.27 -20.10 -4.20
CA PHE A 407 21.97 -20.73 -3.96
C PHE A 407 22.07 -22.26 -3.99
N TYR A 408 22.88 -22.82 -4.88
CA TYR A 408 23.10 -24.25 -4.95
C TYR A 408 23.81 -24.77 -3.69
N ASN A 409 24.98 -24.20 -3.36
CA ASN A 409 25.85 -24.73 -2.31
C ASN A 409 25.34 -24.44 -0.89
N TYR A 410 24.67 -23.31 -0.67
CA TYR A 410 24.30 -22.88 0.69
C TYR A 410 22.80 -22.88 0.97
N LYS A 411 21.96 -23.00 -0.06
CA LYS A 411 20.51 -23.08 0.10
C LYS A 411 19.90 -24.35 -0.46
N GLY A 412 20.67 -25.20 -1.15
CA GLY A 412 20.18 -26.41 -1.79
C GLY A 412 19.17 -26.12 -2.91
N MET A 413 19.21 -24.91 -3.49
CA MET A 413 18.28 -24.47 -4.54
C MET A 413 18.99 -24.35 -5.87
N ARG A 414 18.39 -24.88 -6.94
CA ARG A 414 18.86 -24.69 -8.31
C ARG A 414 18.11 -23.54 -8.95
N CYS A 415 18.84 -22.58 -9.50
CA CYS A 415 18.28 -21.57 -10.38
C CYS A 415 17.86 -22.25 -11.69
N MET A 416 16.67 -21.94 -12.21
CA MET A 416 16.16 -22.45 -13.48
C MET A 416 16.16 -21.34 -14.54
#